data_AF-A0A7S3EV55-F1
#
_entry.id   AF-A0A7S3EV55-F1
#
_cell.length_a   1.000
_cell.length_b   1.000
_cell.length_c   1.000
_cell.angle_alpha   90.00
_cell.angle_beta   90.00
_cell.angle_gamma   90.00
#
_symmetry.space_group_name_H-M   'P 1'
#
loop_
_entity.id
_entity.type
_entity.pdbx_description
1 polymer ?
#
loop_
_entity_poly.entity_id
_entity_poly.type
_entity_poly.pdbx_seq_one_letter_code
_entity_poly.pdbx_strand_id
1 'polypeptide(L)'
;ERCWDALPTAERWVLLRLGWFALRGGVRGEASTADVDEGVTALVDRAVDDASALQGLEAVLAERLPSLVKPLVTERDVYLSLSMRSSLAVSGKRRVLGVVGRGHVDGVMDALARPDEHRGAFKQLTWTPRRAAAKRKLLGVIPEPLAKRLLLDGALGLALWTAIC
;
A
#
# COMPACT_ATOMS: atom_id res chain seq x y z
N GLU A 1 -3.78 3.00 8.20
CA GLU A 1 -3.72 2.13 9.39
C GLU A 1 -3.52 0.68 8.99
N ARG A 2 -4.44 0.06 8.24
CA ARG A 2 -4.32 -1.35 7.82
C ARG A 2 -2.97 -1.75 7.20
N CYS A 3 -2.42 -0.92 6.32
CA CYS A 3 -1.09 -1.19 5.74
C CYS A 3 0.02 -1.14 6.78
N TRP A 4 0.00 -0.18 7.72
CA TRP A 4 0.97 -0.10 8.81
C TRP A 4 0.85 -1.29 9.77
N ASP A 5 -0.39 -1.72 10.02
CA ASP A 5 -0.70 -2.81 10.93
C ASP A 5 -0.33 -4.18 10.35
N ALA A 6 -0.44 -4.33 9.02
CA ALA A 6 -0.03 -5.54 8.31
C ALA A 6 1.49 -5.74 8.29
N LEU A 7 2.27 -4.66 8.43
CA LEU A 7 3.72 -4.74 8.41
C LEU A 7 4.28 -5.39 9.69
N PRO A 8 5.16 -6.39 9.58
CA PRO A 8 5.96 -6.86 10.70
C PRO A 8 6.95 -5.77 11.13
N THR A 9 7.38 -5.82 12.39
CA THR A 9 8.25 -4.80 13.00
C THR A 9 9.53 -4.55 12.19
N ALA A 10 10.11 -5.59 11.60
CA ALA A 10 11.30 -5.48 10.74
C ALA A 10 11.06 -4.62 9.49
N GLU A 11 9.92 -4.80 8.80
CA GLU A 11 9.59 -4.02 7.61
C GLU A 11 9.22 -2.57 7.96
N ARG A 12 8.61 -2.35 9.13
CA ARG A 12 8.36 -0.98 9.64
C ARG A 12 9.67 -0.22 9.81
N TRP A 13 10.72 -0.88 10.30
CA TRP A 13 12.05 -0.26 10.42
C TRP A 13 12.67 0.07 9.08
N VAL A 14 12.51 -0.78 8.06
CA VAL A 14 12.97 -0.49 6.70
C VAL A 14 12.31 0.78 6.18
N LEU A 15 10.99 0.91 6.32
CA LEU A 15 10.27 2.11 5.90
C LEU A 15 10.63 3.35 6.71
N LEU A 16 10.81 3.23 8.04
CA LEU A 16 11.25 4.33 8.89
C LEU A 16 12.66 4.79 8.53
N ARG A 17 13.57 3.86 8.25
CA ARG A 17 14.94 4.15 7.82
C ARG A 17 14.97 4.83 6.47
N LEU A 18 14.22 4.32 5.49
CA LEU A 18 14.11 4.94 4.16
C LEU A 18 13.49 6.33 4.26
N GLY A 19 12.41 6.49 5.03
CA GLY A 19 11.77 7.78 5.25
C GLY A 19 12.69 8.79 5.96
N TRP A 20 13.46 8.34 6.95
CA TRP A 20 14.46 9.16 7.66
C TRP A 20 15.63 9.56 6.76
N PHE A 21 16.12 8.64 5.95
CA PHE A 21 17.21 8.87 5.00
C PHE A 21 16.80 9.88 3.92
N ALA A 22 15.59 9.73 3.36
CA ALA A 22 15.00 10.69 2.44
C ALA A 22 14.79 12.07 3.08
N LEU A 23 14.32 12.14 4.33
CA LEU A 23 14.08 13.41 5.03
C LEU A 23 15.37 14.19 5.34
N ARG A 24 16.49 13.49 5.56
CA ARG A 24 17.80 14.10 5.86
C ARG A 24 18.58 14.54 4.62
N GLY A 25 18.00 14.39 3.43
CA GLY A 25 18.72 14.67 2.18
C GLY A 25 19.85 13.68 1.91
N GLY A 26 19.79 12.49 2.53
CA GLY A 26 20.69 11.38 2.24
C GLY A 26 20.38 10.82 0.87
N VAL A 27 20.89 11.46 -0.19
CA VAL A 27 21.13 10.85 -1.50
C VAL A 27 22.63 10.97 -1.83
N ARG A 28 23.48 11.06 -0.80
CA ARG A 28 24.94 11.09 -0.96
C ARG A 28 25.64 10.18 0.03
N GLY A 29 25.96 8.96 -0.44
CA GLY A 29 26.97 8.03 0.10
C GLY A 29 26.63 7.46 1.47
N GLU A 30 26.89 6.20 1.81
CA GLU A 30 27.81 5.19 1.30
C GLU A 30 27.21 3.80 1.59
N ALA A 31 27.64 2.81 0.78
CA ALA A 31 27.31 1.38 0.79
C ALA A 31 26.00 0.94 0.07
N SER A 32 26.14 0.71 -1.24
CA SER A 32 25.42 -0.31 -2.06
C SER A 32 23.89 -0.29 -2.04
N THR A 33 23.30 0.89 -2.25
CA THR A 33 21.86 1.08 -2.59
C THR A 33 21.64 1.87 -3.88
N ALA A 34 22.73 2.34 -4.52
CA ALA A 34 22.68 3.22 -5.69
C ALA A 34 22.02 2.58 -6.93
N ASP A 35 22.26 1.29 -7.18
CA ASP A 35 21.59 0.56 -8.28
C ASP A 35 20.07 0.40 -8.07
N VAL A 36 19.63 0.38 -6.80
CA VAL A 36 18.22 0.17 -6.46
C VAL A 36 17.46 1.50 -6.44
N ASP A 37 18.10 2.60 -6.01
CA ASP A 37 17.47 3.90 -5.78
C ASP A 37 17.22 4.69 -7.08
N GLU A 38 18.20 4.71 -7.99
CA GLU A 38 18.03 5.28 -9.33
C GLU A 38 17.09 4.41 -10.17
N GLY A 39 17.16 3.08 -9.97
CA GLY A 39 16.26 2.11 -10.57
C GLY A 39 14.80 2.32 -10.16
N VAL A 40 14.50 2.40 -8.85
CA VAL A 40 13.12 2.55 -8.35
C VAL A 40 12.55 3.92 -8.69
N THR A 41 13.32 5.00 -8.58
CA THR A 41 12.83 6.35 -8.90
C THR A 41 12.57 6.52 -10.40
N ALA A 42 13.49 6.06 -11.26
CA ALA A 42 13.28 6.05 -12.70
C ALA A 42 12.18 5.06 -13.14
N LEU A 43 11.96 3.99 -12.39
CA LEU A 43 10.91 3.01 -12.64
C LEU A 43 9.55 3.50 -12.14
N VAL A 44 9.48 4.33 -11.10
CA VAL A 44 8.24 5.02 -10.69
C VAL A 44 7.86 6.09 -11.71
N ASP A 45 8.80 6.92 -12.16
CA ASP A 45 8.54 7.92 -13.21
C ASP A 45 8.15 7.24 -14.54
N ARG A 46 8.83 6.15 -14.92
CA ARG A 46 8.38 5.33 -16.07
C ARG A 46 7.08 4.59 -15.79
N ALA A 47 6.75 4.17 -14.57
CA ALA A 47 5.52 3.45 -14.23
C ALA A 47 4.26 4.31 -14.36
N VAL A 48 4.41 5.62 -14.15
CA VAL A 48 3.33 6.57 -14.37
C VAL A 48 2.99 6.68 -15.86
N ASP A 49 3.99 6.52 -16.75
CA ASP A 49 3.82 6.60 -18.21
C ASP A 49 3.70 5.24 -18.92
N ASP A 50 4.19 4.15 -18.33
CA ASP A 50 4.28 2.80 -18.88
C ASP A 50 3.69 1.77 -17.92
N ALA A 51 2.60 1.13 -18.35
CA ALA A 51 1.90 0.09 -17.60
C ALA A 51 2.81 -1.10 -17.22
N SER A 52 3.91 -1.33 -17.93
CA SER A 52 4.88 -2.38 -17.60
C SER A 52 5.77 -2.03 -16.41
N ALA A 53 6.05 -0.75 -16.19
CA ALA A 53 6.85 -0.31 -15.06
C ALA A 53 6.05 -0.32 -13.75
N LEU A 54 4.72 -0.12 -13.78
CA LEU A 54 3.87 -0.34 -12.59
C LEU A 54 3.91 -1.81 -12.13
N GLN A 55 3.93 -2.76 -13.07
CA GLN A 55 4.09 -4.18 -12.76
C GLN A 55 5.47 -4.48 -12.17
N GLY A 56 6.52 -3.81 -12.68
CA GLY A 56 7.86 -3.87 -12.08
C GLY A 56 7.87 -3.37 -10.63
N LEU A 57 7.15 -2.29 -10.33
CA LEU A 57 7.04 -1.76 -8.98
C LEU A 57 6.29 -2.73 -8.06
N GLU A 58 5.20 -3.34 -8.54
CA GLU A 58 4.47 -4.37 -7.79
C GLU A 58 5.34 -5.59 -7.50
N ALA A 59 6.20 -6.01 -8.45
CA ALA A 59 7.15 -7.10 -8.25
C ALA A 59 8.21 -6.77 -7.19
N VAL A 60 8.79 -5.57 -7.24
CA VAL A 60 9.74 -5.11 -6.21
C VAL A 60 9.08 -5.01 -4.85
N LEU A 61 7.84 -4.52 -4.80
CA LEU A 61 7.05 -4.46 -3.57
C LEU A 61 6.75 -5.85 -3.02
N ALA A 62 6.43 -6.82 -3.87
CA ALA A 62 6.20 -8.20 -3.48
C ALA A 62 7.46 -8.89 -2.95
N GLU A 63 8.63 -8.58 -3.51
CA GLU A 63 9.92 -9.11 -3.05
C GLU A 63 10.33 -8.50 -1.70
N ARG A 64 10.21 -7.18 -1.55
CA ARG A 64 10.77 -6.45 -0.41
C ARG A 64 9.81 -6.28 0.77
N LEU A 65 8.51 -6.19 0.49
CA LEU A 65 7.45 -5.92 1.46
C LEU A 65 6.23 -6.81 1.16
N PRO A 66 6.37 -8.15 1.21
CA PRO A 66 5.30 -9.07 0.84
C PRO A 66 4.03 -8.87 1.68
N SER A 67 4.19 -8.42 2.93
CA SER A 67 3.06 -8.10 3.81
C SER A 67 2.19 -6.94 3.32
N LEU A 68 2.71 -6.08 2.45
CA LEU A 68 1.96 -4.97 1.85
C LEU A 68 1.19 -5.35 0.59
N VAL A 69 1.56 -6.44 -0.09
CA VAL A 69 0.88 -6.88 -1.33
C VAL A 69 -0.60 -7.12 -1.07
N LYS A 70 -0.92 -7.81 0.03
CA LYS A 70 -2.31 -8.14 0.38
C LYS A 70 -3.17 -6.87 0.59
N PRO A 71 -2.84 -5.94 1.50
CA PRO A 71 -3.66 -4.75 1.73
C PRO A 71 -3.61 -3.73 0.59
N LEU A 72 -2.56 -3.70 -0.23
CA LEU A 72 -2.44 -2.73 -1.32
C LEU A 72 -3.01 -3.23 -2.64
N VAL A 73 -2.74 -4.48 -3.02
CA VAL A 73 -3.08 -5.04 -4.34
C VAL A 73 -4.29 -5.97 -4.22
N THR A 74 -4.19 -7.05 -3.45
CA THR A 74 -5.24 -8.07 -3.40
C THR A 74 -6.56 -7.54 -2.87
N GLU A 75 -6.55 -6.76 -1.79
CA GLU A 75 -7.77 -6.15 -1.24
C GLU A 75 -8.43 -5.17 -2.23
N ARG A 76 -7.63 -4.52 -3.08
CA ARG A 76 -8.11 -3.61 -4.13
C ARG A 76 -8.82 -4.37 -5.23
N ASP A 77 -8.25 -5.48 -5.69
CA ASP A 77 -8.84 -6.33 -6.73
C ASP A 77 -10.14 -6.97 -6.25
N VAL A 78 -10.17 -7.44 -5.01
CA VAL A 78 -11.39 -7.94 -4.35
C VAL A 78 -12.44 -6.84 -4.22
N TYR A 79 -12.05 -5.61 -3.88
CA TYR A 79 -12.98 -4.48 -3.83
C TYR A 79 -13.58 -4.17 -5.20
N LEU A 80 -12.76 -4.15 -6.26
CA LEU A 80 -13.20 -3.87 -7.62
C LEU A 80 -14.17 -4.94 -8.13
N SER A 81 -13.86 -6.22 -7.94
CA SER A 81 -14.74 -7.33 -8.34
C SER A 81 -16.09 -7.27 -7.62
N LEU A 82 -16.09 -7.02 -6.30
CA LEU A 82 -17.32 -6.89 -5.51
C LEU A 82 -18.12 -5.63 -5.85
N SER A 83 -17.44 -4.54 -6.24
CA SER A 83 -18.10 -3.31 -6.73
C SER A 83 -18.85 -3.55 -8.03
N MET A 84 -18.25 -4.28 -8.98
CA MET A 84 -18.90 -4.65 -10.23
C MET A 84 -20.10 -5.58 -9.99
N ARG A 85 -19.95 -6.58 -9.11
CA ARG A 85 -21.04 -7.51 -8.75
C ARG A 85 -22.19 -6.83 -8.03
N SER A 86 -21.91 -5.94 -7.09
CA SER A 86 -22.94 -5.17 -6.40
C SER A 86 -23.64 -4.20 -7.36
N SER A 87 -22.92 -3.61 -8.32
CA SER A 87 -23.52 -2.79 -9.36
C SER A 87 -24.48 -3.58 -10.26
N LEU A 88 -24.13 -4.83 -10.62
CA LEU A 88 -25.06 -5.74 -11.32
C LEU A 88 -26.32 -6.03 -10.47
N ALA A 89 -26.12 -6.35 -9.19
CA ALA A 89 -27.21 -6.71 -8.27
C ALA A 89 -28.18 -5.54 -8.01
N VAL A 90 -27.68 -4.31 -7.95
CA VAL A 90 -28.48 -3.11 -7.61
C VAL A 90 -29.11 -2.47 -8.85
N SER A 91 -28.42 -2.47 -10.00
CA SER A 91 -28.92 -1.79 -11.21
C SER A 91 -29.96 -2.59 -12.01
N GLY A 92 -30.09 -3.89 -11.74
CA GLY A 92 -30.96 -4.80 -12.51
C GLY A 92 -30.52 -4.98 -13.97
N LYS A 93 -29.31 -4.53 -14.32
CA LYS A 93 -28.75 -4.68 -15.67
C LYS A 93 -28.14 -6.06 -15.85
N ARG A 94 -28.20 -6.58 -17.08
CA ARG A 94 -27.61 -7.89 -17.42
C ARG A 94 -26.08 -7.84 -17.61
N ARG A 95 -25.51 -6.65 -17.76
CA ARG A 95 -24.09 -6.42 -18.06
C ARG A 95 -23.60 -5.17 -17.34
N VAL A 96 -22.36 -5.22 -16.85
CA VAL A 96 -21.63 -4.09 -16.25
C VAL A 96 -20.25 -4.05 -16.90
N LEU A 97 -19.79 -2.84 -17.23
CA LEU A 97 -18.45 -2.59 -17.73
C LEU A 97 -17.61 -1.98 -16.61
N GLY A 98 -16.54 -2.68 -16.23
CA GLY A 98 -15.53 -2.15 -15.32
C GLY A 98 -14.29 -1.74 -16.10
N VAL A 99 -13.80 -0.52 -15.88
CA VAL A 99 -12.51 -0.08 -16.39
C VAL A 99 -11.49 -0.29 -15.29
N VAL A 100 -10.51 -1.16 -15.54
CA VAL A 100 -9.44 -1.49 -14.59
C VAL A 100 -8.08 -1.40 -15.30
N GLY A 101 -7.06 -0.98 -14.56
CA GLY A 101 -5.69 -0.97 -15.07
C GLY A 101 -5.20 -2.39 -15.37
N ARG A 102 -4.31 -2.53 -16.35
CA ARG A 102 -3.81 -3.84 -16.82
C ARG A 102 -3.23 -4.71 -15.70
N GLY A 103 -2.53 -4.13 -14.72
CA GLY A 103 -1.98 -4.86 -13.57
C GLY A 103 -3.03 -5.51 -12.67
N HIS A 104 -4.27 -5.01 -12.68
CA HIS A 104 -5.36 -5.52 -11.85
C HIS A 104 -6.28 -6.50 -12.58
N VAL A 105 -6.13 -6.67 -13.90
CA VAL A 105 -7.08 -7.47 -14.70
C VAL A 105 -7.11 -8.91 -14.20
N ASP A 106 -5.96 -9.55 -14.03
CA ASP A 106 -5.89 -10.96 -13.62
C ASP A 106 -6.43 -11.14 -12.20
N GLY A 107 -6.02 -10.29 -11.25
CA GLY A 107 -6.50 -10.33 -9.88
C GLY A 107 -8.01 -10.09 -9.74
N VAL A 108 -8.56 -9.17 -10.53
CA VAL A 108 -10.01 -8.90 -10.56
C VAL A 108 -10.77 -10.07 -11.18
N MET A 109 -10.27 -10.67 -12.27
CA MET A 109 -10.90 -11.84 -12.90
C MET A 109 -10.90 -13.05 -11.97
N ASP A 110 -9.79 -13.29 -11.26
CA ASP A 110 -9.70 -14.35 -10.26
C ASP A 110 -10.68 -14.13 -9.10
N ALA A 111 -10.77 -12.90 -8.58
CA ALA A 111 -11.72 -12.57 -7.52
C ALA A 111 -13.19 -12.66 -7.98
N LEU A 112 -13.47 -12.39 -9.26
CA LEU A 112 -14.79 -12.61 -9.86
C LEU A 112 -15.12 -14.10 -10.01
N ALA A 113 -14.13 -14.93 -10.36
CA ALA A 113 -14.28 -16.37 -10.52
C ALA A 113 -14.47 -17.10 -9.18
N ARG A 114 -14.02 -16.53 -8.05
CA ARG A 114 -14.14 -17.10 -6.70
C ARG A 114 -15.05 -16.26 -5.79
N PRO A 115 -16.35 -16.20 -6.11
CA PRO A 115 -17.29 -15.30 -5.46
C PRO A 115 -17.52 -15.59 -3.96
N ASP A 116 -17.32 -16.83 -3.53
CA ASP A 116 -17.62 -17.28 -2.18
C ASP A 116 -16.49 -16.98 -1.19
N GLU A 117 -15.22 -16.94 -1.65
CA GLU A 117 -14.05 -16.63 -0.83
C GLU A 117 -14.08 -15.22 -0.24
N HIS A 118 -14.82 -14.31 -0.87
CA HIS A 118 -14.87 -12.89 -0.51
C HIS A 118 -16.26 -12.44 -0.02
N ARG A 119 -17.14 -13.39 0.31
CA ARG A 119 -18.48 -13.08 0.79
C ARG A 119 -18.42 -12.30 2.11
N GLY A 120 -19.03 -11.12 2.14
CA GLY A 120 -19.03 -10.23 3.31
C GLY A 120 -17.80 -9.32 3.44
N ALA A 121 -16.76 -9.52 2.62
CA ALA A 121 -15.57 -8.67 2.61
C ALA A 121 -15.88 -7.23 2.17
N PHE A 122 -16.91 -7.03 1.34
CA PHE A 122 -17.27 -5.70 0.82
C PHE A 122 -17.53 -4.67 1.93
N LYS A 123 -18.24 -5.04 3.00
CA LYS A 123 -18.48 -4.16 4.16
C LYS A 123 -17.20 -3.82 4.90
N GLN A 124 -16.25 -4.75 4.97
CA GLN A 124 -14.95 -4.53 5.62
C GLN A 124 -14.05 -3.62 4.78
N LEU A 125 -14.09 -3.75 3.45
CA LEU A 125 -13.30 -2.95 2.50
C LEU A 125 -13.85 -1.53 2.31
N THR A 126 -15.18 -1.37 2.36
CA THR A 126 -15.84 -0.05 2.31
C THR A 126 -15.83 0.68 3.64
N TRP A 127 -15.39 0.02 4.72
CA TRP A 127 -15.34 0.65 6.03
C TRP A 127 -14.28 1.73 6.05
N THR A 128 -14.71 2.98 6.16
CA THR A 128 -13.85 4.12 6.48
C THR A 128 -14.05 4.50 7.95
N PRO A 129 -12.98 4.73 8.73
CA PRO A 129 -13.13 5.22 10.10
C PRO A 129 -13.92 6.54 10.13
N ARG A 130 -14.69 6.74 11.20
CA ARG A 130 -15.61 7.89 11.38
C ARG A 130 -14.89 9.20 11.05
N ARG A 131 -15.44 9.99 10.10
CA ARG A 131 -14.87 11.22 9.51
C ARG A 131 -14.23 12.20 10.50
N ALA A 132 -14.63 12.20 11.78
CA ALA A 132 -14.02 13.01 12.83
C ALA A 132 -12.54 12.64 13.11
N ALA A 133 -12.18 11.35 13.08
CA ALA A 133 -10.80 10.89 13.25
C ALA A 133 -9.94 11.20 12.01
N ALA A 134 -10.53 11.16 10.81
CA ALA A 134 -9.84 11.47 9.56
C ALA A 134 -9.55 12.97 9.34
N LYS A 135 -10.24 13.86 10.07
CA LYS A 135 -10.01 15.32 10.02
C LYS A 135 -8.79 15.77 10.82
N ARG A 136 -8.39 15.02 11.86
CA ARG A 136 -7.18 15.33 12.65
C ARG A 136 -5.97 14.79 11.89
N LYS A 137 -5.35 15.67 11.10
CA LYS A 137 -4.11 15.39 10.39
C LYS A 137 -2.95 16.09 11.07
N LEU A 138 -1.87 15.37 11.33
CA LEU A 138 -0.58 15.96 11.64
C LEU A 138 0.04 16.45 10.33
N LEU A 139 0.54 17.69 10.31
CA LEU A 139 1.17 18.32 9.14
C LEU A 139 0.29 18.32 7.86
N GLY A 140 -1.04 18.25 8.00
CA GLY A 140 -1.98 18.32 6.86
C GLY A 140 -2.04 17.06 5.97
N VAL A 141 -1.12 16.12 6.14
CA VAL A 141 -0.97 14.94 5.27
C VAL A 141 -1.22 13.63 6.02
N ILE A 142 -0.74 13.51 7.27
CA ILE A 142 -0.69 12.23 7.98
C ILE A 142 -1.85 12.14 8.99
N PRO A 143 -2.67 11.07 9.00
CA PRO A 143 -3.66 10.88 10.06
C PRO A 143 -3.01 10.85 11.44
N GLU A 144 -3.55 11.59 12.43
CA GLU A 144 -3.06 11.60 13.81
C GLU A 144 -2.79 10.21 14.42
N PRO A 145 -3.67 9.19 14.28
CA PRO A 145 -3.39 7.86 14.83
C PRO A 145 -2.17 7.18 14.18
N LEU A 146 -1.96 7.37 12.88
CA LEU A 146 -0.76 6.90 12.20
C LEU A 146 0.47 7.68 12.67
N ALA A 147 0.36 9.00 12.81
CA ALA A 147 1.46 9.83 13.28
C ALA A 147 1.90 9.48 14.71
N LYS A 148 0.97 9.18 15.62
CA LYS A 148 1.29 8.71 16.98
C LYS A 148 2.06 7.39 16.96
N ARG A 149 1.63 6.43 16.13
CA ARG A 149 2.32 5.14 15.99
C ARG A 149 3.71 5.32 15.37
N LEU A 150 3.81 6.16 14.34
CA LEU A 150 5.08 6.48 13.68
C LEU A 150 6.07 7.12 14.66
N LEU A 151 5.61 8.04 15.51
CA LEU A 151 6.43 8.67 16.55
C LEU A 151 6.85 7.67 17.63
N LEU A 152 5.94 6.80 18.07
CA LEU A 152 6.24 5.79 19.09
C LEU A 152 7.23 4.75 18.57
N ASP A 153 6.99 4.22 17.37
CA ASP A 153 7.90 3.29 16.70
C ASP A 153 9.22 4.01 16.42
N GLY A 154 9.24 5.23 15.90
CA GLY A 154 10.47 6.01 15.70
C GLY A 154 11.28 6.24 16.98
N ALA A 155 10.62 6.59 18.09
CA ALA A 155 11.26 6.81 19.39
C ALA A 155 11.84 5.52 19.98
N LEU A 156 11.12 4.40 19.88
CA LEU A 156 11.62 3.08 20.28
C LEU A 156 12.88 2.70 19.50
N GLY A 157 12.95 3.08 18.24
CA GLY A 157 14.07 2.74 17.36
C GLY A 157 15.30 3.55 17.67
N LEU A 158 15.09 4.83 17.92
CA LEU A 158 16.15 5.72 18.37
C LEU A 158 16.69 5.25 19.73
N ALA A 159 15.80 4.89 20.65
CA ALA A 159 16.19 4.37 21.97
C ALA A 159 16.98 3.06 21.86
N LEU A 160 16.53 2.13 21.02
CA LEU A 160 17.22 0.86 20.79
C LEU A 160 18.59 1.08 20.11
N TRP A 161 18.66 2.00 19.16
CA TRP A 161 19.91 2.39 18.51
C TRP A 161 20.92 2.97 19.51
N THR A 162 20.49 3.91 20.35
CA THR A 162 21.35 4.50 21.39
C THR A 162 21.72 3.53 22.52
N ALA A 163 21.02 2.40 22.64
CA ALA A 163 21.36 1.36 23.62
C ALA A 163 22.34 0.32 23.05
N ILE A 164 22.47 0.23 21.72
CA ILE A 164 23.36 -0.71 21.02
C ILE A 164 24.68 -0.02 20.59
N CYS A 165 24.65 1.27 20.29
CA CYS A 165 25.82 2.11 20.00
C CYS A 165 26.41 2.74 21.26
#